data_AF-A0A1Q7DJR1-F1
#
_entry.id   AF-A0A1Q7DJR1-F1
#
_cell.length_a   1.000
_cell.length_b   1.000
_cell.length_c   1.000
_cell.angle_alpha   90.00
_cell.angle_beta   90.00
_cell.angle_gamma   90.00
#
_symmetry.space_group_name_H-M   'P 1'
#
loop_
_entity.id
_entity.type
_entity.pdbx_description
1 polymer ?
#
loop_
_entity_poly.entity_id
_entity_poly.type
_entity_poly.pdbx_seq_one_letter_code
_entity_poly.pdbx_strand_id
1 'polypeptide(L)'
;MERRTMRARLLLALLGMLVCGCASMMEPYQTTLDAPPGTSPGAVAAMEEGNKLFAARQWEAAKGQYEAAIKAQPSLAEAHYNLAMVIESLGDEATARRHYVEAANLAPGNKIIWDSPPFRVHGLVEGSKEKKMIGADDTHKH
;
A
#
# COMPACT_ATOMS: atom_id res chain seq x y z
N MET A 1 -42.75 -31.56 26.90
CA MET A 1 -42.49 -30.87 25.61
C MET A 1 -41.20 -30.04 25.57
N GLU A 2 -40.52 -29.81 26.71
CA GLU A 2 -39.37 -28.89 26.84
C GLU A 2 -38.02 -29.42 26.32
N ARG A 3 -37.82 -30.75 26.24
CA ARG A 3 -36.55 -31.32 25.73
C ARG A 3 -36.36 -31.13 24.22
N ARG A 4 -37.45 -31.01 23.46
CA ARG A 4 -37.41 -30.76 22.00
C ARG A 4 -37.05 -29.31 21.68
N THR A 5 -37.49 -28.35 22.51
CA THR A 5 -37.18 -26.93 22.34
C THR A 5 -35.74 -26.60 22.73
N MET A 6 -35.16 -27.27 23.74
CA MET A 6 -33.73 -27.14 24.07
C MET A 6 -32.80 -27.63 22.95
N ARG A 7 -33.11 -28.77 22.32
CA ARG A 7 -32.30 -29.28 21.19
C ARG A 7 -32.39 -28.38 19.95
N ALA A 8 -33.58 -27.83 19.66
CA ALA A 8 -33.76 -26.88 18.56
C ALA A 8 -33.01 -25.55 18.81
N ARG A 9 -32.96 -25.08 20.06
CA ARG A 9 -32.18 -23.89 20.45
C ARG A 9 -30.66 -24.12 20.40
N LEU A 10 -30.20 -25.31 20.77
CA LEU A 10 -28.79 -25.68 20.69
C LEU A 10 -28.31 -25.78 19.23
N LEU A 11 -29.14 -26.31 18.33
CA LEU A 11 -28.86 -26.38 16.90
C LEU A 11 -28.87 -25.00 16.22
N LEU A 12 -29.78 -24.09 16.61
CA LEU A 12 -29.76 -22.71 16.11
C LEU A 12 -28.52 -21.94 16.61
N ALA A 13 -28.06 -22.19 17.83
CA ALA A 13 -26.86 -21.55 18.39
C ALA A 13 -25.57 -22.04 17.71
N LEU A 14 -25.50 -23.31 17.29
CA LEU A 14 -24.37 -23.86 16.56
C LEU A 14 -24.32 -23.39 15.09
N LEU A 15 -25.47 -23.10 14.47
CA LEU A 15 -25.51 -22.52 13.12
C LEU A 15 -25.06 -21.05 13.06
N GLY A 16 -25.22 -20.30 14.16
CA GLY A 16 -24.80 -18.89 14.24
C GLY A 16 -23.28 -18.68 14.35
N MET A 17 -22.52 -19.74 14.64
CA MET A 17 -21.07 -19.67 14.85
C MET A 17 -20.25 -19.82 13.56
N LEU A 18 -20.91 -20.10 12.42
CA LEU A 18 -20.26 -20.22 11.09
C LEU A 18 -20.13 -18.87 10.34
N VAL A 19 -20.50 -17.76 10.98
CA VAL A 19 -20.24 -16.39 10.48
C VAL A 19 -19.00 -15.81 11.19
N CYS A 20 -17.97 -16.64 11.34
CA CYS A 20 -16.64 -16.24 11.82
C CYS A 20 -15.63 -16.73 10.79
N GLY A 21 -15.35 -15.89 9.78
CA GLY A 21 -14.53 -16.32 8.66
C GLY A 21 -14.27 -15.27 7.58
N CYS A 22 -14.85 -14.08 7.67
CA CYS A 22 -14.15 -12.90 7.17
C CYS A 22 -13.67 -12.17 8.42
N ALA A 23 -12.56 -12.65 9.00
CA ALA A 23 -11.62 -11.68 9.50
C ALA A 23 -11.34 -10.80 8.29
N SER A 24 -12.04 -9.67 8.20
CA SER A 24 -11.56 -8.51 7.49
C SER A 24 -10.24 -8.20 8.17
N MET A 25 -9.20 -8.93 7.76
CA MET A 25 -7.84 -8.50 7.90
C MET A 25 -7.92 -7.09 7.36
N MET A 26 -7.74 -6.15 8.26
CA MET A 26 -7.63 -4.75 7.95
C MET A 26 -6.53 -4.69 6.89
N GLU A 27 -6.90 -4.71 5.60
CA GLU A 27 -5.94 -4.45 4.55
C GLU A 27 -5.42 -3.06 4.90
N PRO A 28 -4.13 -2.93 5.23
CA PRO A 28 -3.58 -1.61 5.50
C PRO A 28 -3.83 -0.81 4.24
N TYR A 29 -4.65 0.23 4.37
CA TYR A 29 -5.09 1.18 3.35
C TYR A 29 -3.97 1.48 2.34
N GLN A 30 -3.91 0.67 1.27
CA GLN A 30 -2.97 0.83 0.18
C GLN A 30 -3.54 1.92 -0.72
N THR A 31 -3.11 3.15 -0.49
CA THR A 31 -3.56 4.30 -1.27
C THR A 31 -2.48 4.66 -2.26
N THR A 32 -2.87 4.72 -3.52
CA THR A 32 -2.04 5.20 -4.61
C THR A 32 -1.67 6.65 -4.40
N LEU A 33 -0.50 7.05 -4.88
CA LEU A 33 -0.11 8.45 -4.94
C LEU A 33 -0.69 9.12 -6.19
N ASP A 34 -1.08 10.37 -6.05
CA ASP A 34 -1.50 11.20 -7.17
C ASP A 34 -0.29 11.88 -7.82
N ALA A 35 -0.42 12.22 -9.10
CA ALA A 35 0.62 12.94 -9.82
C ALA A 35 0.86 14.33 -9.19
N PRO A 36 2.13 14.71 -8.90
CA PRO A 36 2.43 16.03 -8.36
C PRO A 36 2.19 17.15 -9.39
N PRO A 37 2.03 18.41 -8.97
CA PRO A 37 1.97 19.54 -9.88
C PRO A 37 3.21 19.60 -10.80
N GLY A 38 3.00 19.94 -12.07
CA GLY A 38 4.07 19.99 -13.07
C GLY A 38 4.38 18.63 -13.74
N THR A 39 3.65 17.57 -13.39
CA THR A 39 3.64 16.31 -14.13
C THR A 39 3.11 16.53 -15.56
N SER A 40 3.69 15.81 -16.53
CA SER A 40 3.27 15.95 -17.93
C SER A 40 1.80 15.53 -18.10
N PRO A 41 0.98 16.19 -18.95
CA PRO A 41 -0.44 15.84 -19.08
C PRO A 41 -0.70 14.37 -19.44
N GLY A 42 0.17 13.77 -20.27
CA GLY A 42 0.09 12.35 -20.61
C GLY A 42 0.36 11.45 -19.41
N ALA A 43 1.32 11.80 -18.56
CA ALA A 43 1.59 11.06 -17.33
C ALA A 43 0.46 11.25 -16.31
N VAL A 44 -0.11 12.45 -16.17
CA VAL A 44 -1.28 12.70 -15.30
C VAL A 44 -2.46 11.81 -15.70
N ALA A 45 -2.83 11.80 -16.99
CA ALA A 45 -3.95 10.99 -17.47
C ALA A 45 -3.74 9.49 -17.21
N ALA A 46 -2.51 9.00 -17.44
CA ALA A 46 -2.16 7.61 -17.17
C ALA A 46 -2.15 7.30 -15.66
N MET A 47 -1.69 8.22 -14.80
CA MET A 47 -1.74 8.07 -13.34
C MET A 47 -3.18 8.01 -12.83
N GLU A 48 -4.05 8.92 -13.27
CA GLU A 48 -5.46 8.95 -12.87
C GLU A 48 -6.18 7.65 -13.27
N GLU A 49 -5.96 7.17 -14.50
CA GLU A 49 -6.57 5.91 -14.94
C GLU A 49 -5.99 4.71 -14.19
N GLY A 50 -4.67 4.68 -13.98
CA GLY A 50 -4.01 3.68 -13.15
C GLY A 50 -4.60 3.61 -11.74
N ASN A 51 -4.83 4.77 -11.10
CA ASN A 51 -5.40 4.86 -9.76
C ASN A 51 -6.84 4.32 -9.71
N LYS A 52 -7.67 4.57 -10.74
CA LYS A 52 -9.01 3.98 -10.84
C LYS A 52 -8.97 2.46 -10.99
N LEU A 53 -8.08 1.96 -11.85
CA LEU A 53 -7.91 0.53 -12.09
C LEU A 53 -7.36 -0.18 -10.85
N PHE A 54 -6.44 0.46 -10.11
CA PHE A 54 -5.94 -0.01 -8.83
C PHE A 54 -7.08 -0.15 -7.81
N ALA A 55 -7.92 0.87 -7.66
CA ALA A 55 -9.07 0.82 -6.76
C ALA A 55 -10.07 -0.29 -7.14
N ALA A 56 -10.17 -0.61 -8.45
CA ALA A 56 -10.96 -1.72 -8.97
C ALA A 56 -10.24 -3.09 -8.89
N ARG A 57 -9.02 -3.16 -8.32
CA ARG A 57 -8.16 -4.36 -8.26
C ARG A 57 -7.85 -4.98 -9.63
N GLN A 58 -7.89 -4.17 -10.69
CA GLN A 58 -7.55 -4.60 -12.05
C GLN A 58 -6.03 -4.46 -12.26
N TRP A 59 -5.27 -5.32 -11.58
CA TRP A 59 -3.81 -5.17 -11.44
C TRP A 59 -3.06 -5.08 -12.77
N GLU A 60 -3.30 -5.99 -13.71
CA GLU A 60 -2.60 -5.95 -15.01
C GLU A 60 -2.93 -4.69 -15.83
N ALA A 61 -4.16 -4.21 -15.75
CA ALA A 61 -4.56 -2.98 -16.42
C ALA A 61 -3.92 -1.74 -15.75
N ALA A 62 -3.93 -1.69 -14.41
CA ALA A 62 -3.28 -0.64 -13.64
C ALA A 62 -1.77 -0.58 -13.91
N LYS A 63 -1.11 -1.75 -13.98
CA LYS A 63 0.30 -1.89 -14.36
C LYS A 63 0.59 -1.21 -15.69
N GLY A 64 -0.18 -1.51 -16.72
CA GLY A 64 -0.02 -0.90 -18.05
C GLY A 64 -0.16 0.62 -18.04
N GLN A 65 -1.06 1.17 -17.21
CA GLN A 65 -1.21 2.62 -17.07
C GLN A 65 -0.04 3.26 -16.33
N TYR A 66 0.47 2.66 -15.25
CA TYR A 66 1.64 3.20 -14.57
C TYR A 66 2.92 3.09 -15.42
N GLU A 67 3.08 2.02 -16.20
CA GLU A 67 4.14 1.93 -17.21
C GLU A 67 4.03 3.02 -18.28
N ALA A 68 2.81 3.36 -18.72
CA ALA A 68 2.58 4.47 -19.63
C ALA A 68 2.92 5.83 -18.99
N ALA A 69 2.60 6.03 -17.70
CA ALA A 69 2.98 7.23 -16.96
C ALA A 69 4.51 7.38 -16.87
N ILE A 70 5.23 6.29 -16.54
CA ILE A 70 6.71 6.26 -16.51
C ILE A 70 7.29 6.53 -17.90
N LYS A 71 6.70 5.96 -18.96
CA LYS A 71 7.15 6.24 -20.33
C LYS A 71 6.99 7.72 -20.70
N ALA A 72 5.89 8.35 -20.25
CA ALA A 72 5.64 9.76 -20.49
C ALA A 72 6.52 10.67 -19.62
N GLN A 73 6.87 10.25 -18.40
CA GLN A 73 7.78 10.96 -17.50
C GLN A 73 8.59 9.96 -16.66
N PRO A 74 9.82 9.61 -17.10
CA PRO A 74 10.62 8.58 -16.42
C PRO A 74 11.04 8.93 -15.00
N SER A 75 11.05 10.21 -14.64
CA SER A 75 11.43 10.67 -13.31
C SER A 75 10.24 10.81 -12.34
N LEU A 76 9.08 10.24 -12.66
CA LEU A 76 7.87 10.34 -11.86
C LEU A 76 7.87 9.31 -10.74
N ALA A 77 8.33 9.72 -9.55
CA ALA A 77 8.49 8.85 -8.39
C ALA A 77 7.17 8.16 -7.97
N GLU A 78 6.06 8.88 -8.04
CA GLU A 78 4.72 8.40 -7.68
C GLU A 78 4.25 7.26 -8.59
N ALA A 79 4.56 7.32 -9.89
CA ALA A 79 4.23 6.26 -10.82
C ALA A 79 5.07 4.99 -10.56
N HIS A 80 6.36 5.14 -10.23
CA HIS A 80 7.19 4.02 -9.80
C HIS A 80 6.69 3.38 -8.50
N TYR A 81 6.29 4.19 -7.51
CA TYR A 81 5.73 3.71 -6.26
C TYR A 81 4.42 2.94 -6.48
N ASN A 82 3.49 3.49 -7.26
CA ASN A 82 2.21 2.84 -7.54
C ASN A 82 2.37 1.57 -8.39
N LEU A 83 3.27 1.57 -9.38
CA LEU A 83 3.61 0.39 -10.16
C LEU A 83 4.15 -0.73 -9.25
N ALA A 84 5.01 -0.39 -8.29
CA ALA A 84 5.53 -1.36 -7.34
C ALA A 84 4.42 -2.03 -6.52
N MET A 85 3.44 -1.26 -6.04
CA MET A 85 2.27 -1.79 -5.31
C MET A 85 1.45 -2.77 -6.15
N VAL A 86 1.24 -2.44 -7.43
CA VAL A 86 0.54 -3.33 -8.36
C VAL A 86 1.32 -4.62 -8.59
N ILE A 87 2.64 -4.52 -8.80
CA ILE A 87 3.50 -5.68 -9.05
C ILE A 87 3.57 -6.59 -7.80
N GLU A 88 3.60 -6.00 -6.60
CA GLU A 88 3.49 -6.75 -5.34
C GLU A 88 2.15 -7.50 -5.28
N SER A 89 1.04 -6.84 -5.65
CA SER A 89 -0.29 -7.46 -5.70
C SER A 89 -0.40 -8.61 -6.72
N LEU A 90 0.48 -8.61 -7.73
CA LEU A 90 0.64 -9.69 -8.71
C LEU A 90 1.60 -10.80 -8.25
N GLY A 91 2.27 -10.62 -7.11
CA GLY A 91 3.16 -11.62 -6.50
C GLY A 91 4.62 -11.55 -6.95
N ASP A 92 5.04 -10.52 -7.71
CA ASP A 92 6.44 -10.35 -8.11
C ASP A 92 7.17 -9.33 -7.20
N GLU A 93 7.42 -9.76 -5.97
CA GLU A 93 8.09 -8.92 -4.96
C GLU A 93 9.48 -8.42 -5.42
N ALA A 94 10.20 -9.21 -6.22
CA ALA A 94 11.54 -8.86 -6.67
C ALA A 94 11.52 -7.67 -7.63
N THR A 95 10.57 -7.64 -8.56
CA THR A 95 10.39 -6.51 -9.47
C THR A 95 9.76 -5.31 -8.75
N ALA A 96 8.79 -5.53 -7.86
CA ALA A 96 8.18 -4.47 -7.06
C ALA A 96 9.24 -3.69 -6.27
N ARG A 97 10.14 -4.42 -5.59
CA ARG A 97 11.28 -3.86 -4.85
C ARG A 97 12.12 -2.89 -5.68
N ARG A 98 12.42 -3.22 -6.94
CA ARG A 98 13.22 -2.36 -7.82
C ARG A 98 12.52 -1.02 -8.07
N HIS A 99 11.21 -1.06 -8.29
CA HIS A 99 10.42 0.16 -8.49
C HIS A 99 10.23 0.98 -7.22
N TYR A 100 10.10 0.34 -6.05
CA TYR A 100 10.14 1.06 -4.77
C TYR A 100 11.46 1.80 -4.59
N VAL A 101 12.60 1.12 -4.80
CA VAL A 101 13.93 1.76 -4.70
C VAL A 101 14.05 2.95 -5.66
N GLU A 102 13.58 2.80 -6.90
CA GLU A 102 13.62 3.89 -7.88
C GLU A 102 12.77 5.08 -7.44
N ALA A 103 11.55 4.84 -6.95
CA ALA A 103 10.70 5.90 -6.40
C ALA A 103 11.40 6.67 -5.26
N ALA A 104 12.06 5.96 -4.35
CA ALA A 104 12.80 6.56 -3.24
C ALA A 104 14.01 7.38 -3.71
N ASN A 105 14.73 6.90 -4.73
CA ASN A 105 15.86 7.60 -5.35
C ASN A 105 15.43 8.88 -6.06
N LEU A 106 14.29 8.85 -6.75
CA LEU A 106 13.73 10.00 -7.48
C LEU A 106 13.16 11.07 -6.53
N ALA A 107 12.66 10.65 -5.35
CA ALA A 107 12.05 11.53 -4.37
C ALA A 107 12.63 11.33 -2.94
N PRO A 108 13.91 11.65 -2.70
CA PRO A 108 14.62 11.38 -1.43
C PRO A 108 14.03 12.11 -0.20
N GLY A 109 13.19 13.13 -0.41
CA GLY A 109 12.51 13.89 0.65
C GLY A 109 11.01 13.57 0.80
N ASN A 110 10.44 12.72 -0.05
CA ASN A 110 9.03 12.37 0.03
C ASN A 110 8.82 11.31 1.12
N LYS A 111 8.42 11.77 2.30
CA LYS A 111 8.18 10.90 3.46
C LYS A 111 7.15 9.82 3.20
N ILE A 112 6.16 10.06 2.34
CA ILE A 112 5.18 9.04 2.01
C ILE A 112 5.91 7.87 1.36
N ILE A 113 6.71 8.12 0.32
CA ILE A 113 7.50 7.07 -0.32
C ILE A 113 8.45 6.43 0.70
N TRP A 114 9.28 7.20 1.40
CA TRP A 114 10.28 6.63 2.32
C TRP A 114 9.74 5.87 3.54
N ASP A 115 8.62 6.30 4.11
CA ASP A 115 8.03 5.70 5.31
C ASP A 115 7.00 4.61 4.97
N SER A 116 6.70 4.41 3.67
CA SER A 116 5.63 3.50 3.25
C SER A 116 5.93 2.05 3.65
N PRO A 117 4.89 1.28 4.05
CA PRO A 117 5.03 -0.10 4.48
C PRO A 117 5.92 -1.00 3.59
N PRO A 118 5.90 -0.89 2.24
CA PRO A 118 6.72 -1.73 1.38
C PRO A 118 8.23 -1.59 1.60
N PHE A 119 8.74 -0.43 2.02
CA PHE A 119 10.18 -0.30 2.32
C PHE A 119 10.56 -1.02 3.61
N ARG A 120 9.66 -1.06 4.60
CA ARG A 120 9.82 -1.82 5.85
C ARG A 120 9.68 -3.32 5.61
N VAL A 121 8.67 -3.73 4.84
CA VAL A 121 8.38 -5.14 4.52
C VAL A 121 9.50 -5.74 3.67
N HIS A 122 10.00 -5.00 2.70
CA HIS A 122 11.07 -5.49 1.83
C HIS A 122 12.47 -5.38 2.49
N GLY A 123 12.64 -4.74 3.65
CA GLY A 123 13.97 -4.55 4.24
C GLY A 123 14.89 -3.67 3.38
N LEU A 124 14.29 -2.69 2.69
CA LEU A 124 15.02 -1.69 1.89
C LEU A 124 15.60 -0.56 2.76
N VAL A 125 15.21 -0.50 4.03
CA VAL A 125 15.69 0.47 5.01
C VAL A 125 16.84 -0.15 5.83
N GLU A 126 17.96 -0.43 5.18
CA GLU A 126 19.25 -0.48 5.86
C GLU A 126 20.03 0.79 5.47
N GLY A 127 19.95 1.84 6.29
CA GLY A 127 20.91 2.96 6.22
C GLY A 127 20.39 4.41 6.14
N SER A 128 19.08 4.70 6.14
CA SER A 128 18.58 6.08 6.20
C SER A 128 18.46 6.61 7.64
N LYS A 129 19.60 6.90 8.24
CA LYS A 129 19.77 7.87 9.34
C LYS A 129 18.78 7.77 10.51
N GLU A 130 18.82 6.66 11.24
CA GLU A 130 18.50 6.69 12.66
C GLU A 130 19.68 7.31 13.44
N LYS A 131 19.96 8.59 13.18
CA LYS A 131 20.88 9.37 14.01
C LYS A 131 20.24 10.70 14.38
N LYS A 132 19.68 10.67 15.59
CA LYS A 132 19.49 11.78 16.52
C LYS A 132 18.28 12.69 16.24
N MET A 133 17.11 12.20 16.63
CA MET A 133 16.03 13.07 17.14
C MET A 133 15.55 12.63 18.54
N ILE A 134 16.45 12.03 19.33
CA ILE A 134 16.31 11.95 20.78
C ILE A 134 17.16 13.09 21.34
N GLY A 135 16.50 14.19 21.71
CA GLY A 135 17.15 15.38 22.24
C GLY A 135 16.36 16.67 22.04
N ALA A 136 15.04 16.65 22.24
CA ALA A 136 14.32 17.79 22.77
C ALA A 136 13.91 17.33 24.19
N ASP A 137 14.64 17.78 25.22
CA ASP A 137 14.36 19.04 25.92
C ASP A 137 13.38 18.76 27.08
N ASP A 138 13.83 19.20 28.26
CA ASP A 138 13.13 19.33 29.54
C ASP A 138 12.81 18.10 30.41
N THR A 139 13.55 17.97 31.52
CA THR A 139 12.93 18.17 32.85
C THR A 139 13.95 18.39 33.97
N HIS A 140 13.70 19.49 34.65
CA HIS A 140 14.19 19.96 35.95
C HIS A 140 14.21 18.90 37.08
N LYS A 141 15.08 19.14 38.09
CA LYS A 141 15.15 18.59 39.48
C LYS A 141 16.14 17.44 39.76
N HIS A 142 17.31 17.73 40.32
CA HIS A 142 17.60 17.90 41.77
C HIS A 142 18.98 18.52 41.94
#